data_AF-A0A1M7RTQ6-F1
#
_entry.id   AF-A0A1M7RTQ6-F1
#
_cell.length_a   1.000
_cell.length_b   1.000
_cell.length_c   1.000
_cell.angle_alpha   90.00
_cell.angle_beta   90.00
_cell.angle_gamma   90.00
#
_symmetry.space_group_name_H-M   'P 1'
#
loop_
_entity.id
_entity.type
_entity.pdbx_description
1 polymer ?
#
loop_
_entity_poly.entity_id
_entity_poly.type
_entity_poly.pdbx_seq_one_letter_code
_entity_poly.pdbx_strand_id
1 'polypeptide(L)'
;MRETPTWRIPLGIFGLFMGLMVYGVVVARYAPGLIGSWPGWAQTIIYVVLGLVWLLPLKRFLIWMETGRWSAPPAPKDSPPLS
;
A
#
# COMPACT_ATOMS: atom_id res chain seq x y z
N MET A 1 -17.28 -11.32 25.10
CA MET A 1 -17.75 -10.71 23.85
C MET A 1 -16.84 -9.51 23.59
N ARG A 2 -16.22 -9.36 22.41
CA ARG A 2 -15.21 -8.29 22.18
C ARG A 2 -15.92 -6.97 21.87
N GLU A 3 -15.82 -6.00 22.77
CA GLU A 3 -16.66 -4.78 22.84
C GLU A 3 -16.11 -3.52 22.14
N THR A 4 -15.17 -3.63 21.19
CA THR A 4 -14.75 -2.45 20.41
C THR A 4 -14.79 -2.74 18.91
N PRO A 5 -15.84 -2.29 18.20
CA PRO A 5 -15.87 -2.38 16.74
C PRO A 5 -14.76 -1.49 16.19
N THR A 6 -13.62 -2.11 15.87
CA THR A 6 -12.47 -1.41 15.30
C THR A 6 -12.78 -1.19 13.82
N TRP A 7 -13.55 -0.13 13.54
CA TRP A 7 -13.94 0.31 12.18
C TRP A 7 -12.75 0.44 11.21
N ARG A 8 -11.52 0.49 11.73
CA ARG A 8 -10.27 0.58 10.97
C ARG A 8 -9.97 -0.66 10.11
N ILE A 9 -10.42 -1.85 10.50
CA ILE A 9 -10.22 -3.08 9.69
C ILE A 9 -11.10 -3.07 8.42
N PRO A 10 -12.43 -2.87 8.49
CA PRO A 10 -13.25 -2.80 7.29
C PRO A 10 -12.90 -1.59 6.41
N LEU A 11 -12.54 -0.45 7.01
CA LEU A 11 -12.05 0.70 6.26
C LEU A 11 -10.72 0.42 5.55
N GLY A 12 -9.84 -0.36 6.19
CA GLY A 12 -8.63 -0.92 5.60
C GLY A 12 -8.94 -1.75 4.35
N ILE A 13 -9.80 -2.74 4.48
CA ILE A 13 -10.20 -3.61 3.36
C ILE A 13 -10.83 -2.79 2.23
N PHE A 14 -11.71 -1.83 2.54
CA PHE A 14 -12.34 -0.98 1.54
C PHE A 14 -11.34 -0.08 0.81
N GLY A 15 -10.36 0.49 1.53
CA GLY A 15 -9.28 1.27 0.94
C GLY A 15 -8.36 0.44 0.04
N LEU A 16 -8.04 -0.80 0.45
CA LEU A 16 -7.29 -1.74 -0.39
C LEU A 16 -8.07 -2.07 -1.65
N PHE A 17 -9.37 -2.36 -1.52
CA PHE A 17 -10.25 -2.69 -2.64
C PHE A 17 -10.37 -1.52 -3.62
N MET A 18 -10.57 -0.31 -3.10
CA MET A 18 -10.60 0.92 -3.89
C MET A 18 -9.27 1.14 -4.60
N GLY A 19 -8.15 0.94 -3.92
CA GLY A 19 -6.81 1.01 -4.50
C GLY A 19 -6.67 0.02 -5.66
N LEU A 20 -7.08 -1.23 -5.48
CA LEU A 20 -7.02 -2.25 -6.52
C LEU A 20 -7.90 -1.90 -7.73
N MET A 21 -9.10 -1.35 -7.48
CA MET A 21 -10.00 -0.82 -8.50
C MET A 21 -9.34 0.32 -9.30
N VAL A 22 -8.80 1.33 -8.61
CA VAL A 22 -8.13 2.46 -9.25
C VAL A 22 -6.92 1.98 -10.05
N TYR A 23 -6.10 1.09 -9.49
CA TYR A 23 -4.96 0.50 -10.18
C TYR A 23 -5.41 -0.24 -11.45
N GLY A 24 -6.43 -1.09 -11.35
CA GLY A 24 -7.00 -1.81 -12.48
C GLY A 24 -7.53 -0.88 -13.57
N VAL A 25 -8.23 0.19 -13.20
CA VAL A 25 -8.75 1.20 -14.13
C VAL A 25 -7.61 1.98 -14.79
N VAL A 26 -6.60 2.40 -14.04
CA VAL A 26 -5.41 3.07 -14.58
C VAL A 26 -4.71 2.16 -15.57
N VAL A 27 -4.42 0.91 -15.19
CA VAL A 27 -3.81 -0.06 -16.11
C VAL A 27 -4.69 -0.27 -17.34
N ALA A 28 -5.99 -0.53 -17.19
CA ALA A 28 -6.90 -0.75 -18.31
C ALA A 28 -7.09 0.48 -19.22
N ARG A 29 -6.97 1.70 -18.66
CA ARG A 29 -7.11 2.96 -19.42
C ARG A 29 -5.82 3.31 -20.17
N TYR A 30 -4.67 3.17 -19.51
CA TYR A 30 -3.39 3.62 -20.02
C TYR A 30 -2.66 2.53 -20.82
N ALA A 31 -2.82 1.25 -20.47
CA ALA A 31 -2.16 0.15 -21.18
C ALA A 31 -2.54 0.07 -22.67
N PRO A 32 -3.82 0.12 -23.06
CA PRO A 32 -4.17 0.03 -24.48
C PRO A 32 -3.74 1.28 -25.25
N GLY A 33 -3.79 2.46 -24.60
CA GLY A 33 -3.48 3.74 -25.21
C GLY A 33 -1.99 4.04 -25.39
N LEU A 34 -1.12 3.55 -24.49
CA LEU A 34 0.34 3.75 -24.60
C LEU A 34 1.06 2.56 -25.26
N ILE A 35 0.53 1.34 -25.13
CA ILE A 35 1.32 0.12 -25.37
C ILE A 35 0.81 -0.67 -26.59
N GLY A 36 -0.29 -0.28 -27.22
CA GLY A 36 -0.81 -0.94 -28.43
C GLY A 36 0.19 -1.06 -29.60
N SER A 37 1.26 -0.26 -29.59
CA SER A 37 2.33 -0.26 -30.60
C SER A 37 3.74 -0.57 -30.06
N TRP A 38 3.91 -0.76 -28.74
CA TRP A 38 5.23 -0.91 -28.12
C TRP A 38 5.64 -2.38 -27.96
N PRO A 39 6.96 -2.69 -27.99
CA PRO A 39 7.46 -4.03 -27.73
C PRO A 39 7.09 -4.52 -26.32
N GLY A 40 6.69 -5.79 -26.20
CA GLY A 40 6.25 -6.37 -24.93
C GLY A 40 7.25 -6.29 -23.77
N TRP A 41 8.55 -6.16 -24.03
CA TRP A 41 9.57 -6.00 -22.98
C TRP A 41 9.53 -4.61 -22.32
N ALA A 42 9.25 -3.55 -23.09
CA ALA A 42 9.10 -2.20 -22.56
C ALA A 42 7.83 -2.12 -21.69
N GLN A 43 6.76 -2.80 -22.12
CA GLN A 43 5.55 -3.01 -21.33
C GLN A 43 5.86 -3.68 -19.98
N THR A 44 6.66 -4.75 -19.98
CA THR A 44 7.06 -5.44 -18.74
C THR A 44 7.78 -4.51 -17.77
N ILE A 45 8.78 -3.74 -18.22
CA ILE A 45 9.53 -2.83 -17.35
C ILE A 45 8.60 -1.78 -16.72
N ILE A 46 7.70 -1.18 -17.50
CA ILE A 46 6.74 -0.19 -17.00
C ILE A 46 5.84 -0.81 -15.93
N TYR A 47 5.30 -2.01 -16.15
CA TYR A 47 4.47 -2.67 -15.14
C TYR A 47 5.23 -3.06 -13.88
N VAL A 48 6.49 -3.47 -14.01
CA VAL A 48 7.34 -3.78 -12.86
C VAL A 48 7.58 -2.51 -12.03
N VAL A 49 7.91 -1.38 -12.67
CA VAL A 49 8.11 -0.11 -11.98
C VAL A 49 6.81 0.39 -11.35
N LEU A 50 5.69 0.31 -12.07
CA LEU A 50 4.38 0.71 -11.55
C LEU A 50 3.97 -0.16 -10.35
N GLY A 51 4.21 -1.46 -10.42
CA GLY A 51 4.01 -2.40 -9.30
C GLY A 51 4.93 -2.10 -8.11
N LEU A 52 6.19 -1.75 -8.34
CA LEU A 52 7.12 -1.33 -7.27
C LEU A 52 6.66 -0.04 -6.59
N VAL A 53 6.23 0.95 -7.38
CA VAL A 53 5.67 2.20 -6.85
C VAL A 53 4.39 1.92 -6.05
N TRP A 54 3.59 0.93 -6.45
CA TRP A 54 2.38 0.50 -5.72
C TRP A 54 2.66 -0.10 -4.34
N LEU A 55 3.84 -0.67 -4.11
CA LEU A 55 4.20 -1.26 -2.81
C LEU A 55 4.42 -0.20 -1.71
N LEU A 56 4.88 0.99 -2.07
CA LEU A 56 5.09 2.12 -1.14
C LEU A 56 3.82 2.53 -0.37
N PRO A 57 2.68 2.83 -1.04
CA PRO A 57 1.44 3.14 -0.36
C PRO A 57 0.88 1.91 0.37
N LEU A 58 1.02 0.71 -0.20
CA LEU A 58 0.55 -0.54 0.42
C LEU A 58 1.22 -0.76 1.79
N LYS A 59 2.54 -0.60 1.89
CA LYS A 59 3.29 -0.73 3.15
C LYS A 59 2.79 0.26 4.21
N ARG A 60 2.62 1.53 3.84
CA ARG A 60 2.11 2.57 4.78
C ARG A 60 0.68 2.27 5.22
N PHE A 61 -0.14 1.74 4.31
CA PHE A 61 -1.52 1.40 4.56
C PHE A 61 -1.67 0.18 5.48
N LEU A 62 -0.85 -0.87 5.30
CA LEU A 62 -0.84 -2.03 6.20
C LEU A 62 -0.47 -1.61 7.62
N ILE A 63 0.57 -0.78 7.78
CA ILE A 63 0.97 -0.24 9.09
C ILE A 63 -0.18 0.52 9.74
N TRP A 64 -0.89 1.35 8.96
CA TRP A 64 -2.04 2.09 9.46
C TRP A 64 -3.22 1.16 9.86
N MET A 65 -3.47 0.11 9.07
CA MET A 65 -4.54 -0.86 9.32
C MET A 65 -4.30 -1.65 10.62
N GLU A 66 -3.06 -2.08 10.88
CA GLU A 66 -2.69 -2.82 12.09
C GLU A 66 -2.59 -1.89 13.31
N THR A 67 -1.84 -0.79 13.22
CA THR A 67 -1.47 0.00 14.43
C THR A 67 -2.31 1.26 14.65
N GLY A 68 -2.95 1.81 13.62
CA GLY A 68 -3.80 3.03 13.71
C GLY A 68 -2.99 4.30 13.87
N ARG A 69 -1.69 4.14 13.71
CA ARG A 69 -0.64 5.11 13.92
C ARG A 69 0.18 5.08 12.64
N TRP A 70 0.58 6.25 12.16
CA TRP A 70 1.43 6.36 10.97
C TRP A 70 2.92 6.11 11.29
N SER A 71 3.28 5.76 12.53
CA SER A 71 4.69 5.62 12.97
C SER A 71 4.85 4.58 14.09
N ALA A 72 5.99 3.89 14.09
CA ALA A 72 6.38 2.94 15.13
C ALA A 72 6.56 3.65 16.48
N PRO A 73 6.27 2.99 17.62
CA PRO A 73 6.47 3.58 18.94
C PRO A 73 7.94 4.01 19.13
N PRO A 74 8.21 5.18 19.74
CA PRO A 74 9.57 5.60 20.05
C PRO A 74 10.24 4.57 20.98
N ALA A 75 11.53 4.30 20.73
CA ALA A 75 12.32 3.39 21.53
C ALA A 75 12.30 3.82 23.02
N PRO A 76 12.21 2.88 23.97
CA PRO A 76 12.21 3.19 25.40
C PRO A 76 13.43 4.04 25.77
N LYS A 77 13.20 5.23 26.35
CA LYS A 77 14.26 6.15 26.79
C LYS A 77 14.94 5.74 28.10
N ASP A 78 14.53 4.63 28.70
CA ASP A 78 15.00 4.20 30.01
C ASP A 78 15.95 3.01 29.86
N SER A 79 17.10 3.22 29.22
CA SER A 79 18.26 2.35 29.46
C SER A 79 18.98 2.94 30.68
N PRO A 80 19.01 2.24 31.83
CA PRO A 80 19.78 2.70 32.97
C PRO A 80 21.24 2.91 32.56
N PRO A 81 21.93 3.96 33.05
CA PRO A 81 23.36 4.08 32.82
C PRO A 81 24.03 2.81 33.35
N LEU A 82 24.77 2.11 32.49
CA LEU A 82 25.71 1.09 32.94
C LEU A 82 26.73 1.84 33.80
N SER A 83 26.59 1.64 35.12
CA SER A 83 27.48 1.94 36.24
C SER A 83 28.75 2.75 35.94
#